data_AF-A0A2K8XCP2-F1
#
_entry.id   AF-A0A2K8XCP2-F1
#
_cell.length_a   1.000
_cell.length_b   1.000
_cell.length_c   1.000
_cell.angle_alpha   90.00
_cell.angle_beta   90.00
_cell.angle_gamma   90.00
#
_symmetry.space_group_name_H-M   'P 1'
#
loop_
_entity.id
_entity.type
_entity.pdbx_description
1 polymer ?
#
loop_
_entity_poly.entity_id
_entity_poly.type
_entity_poly.pdbx_seq_one_letter_code
_entity_poly.pdbx_strand_id
1 'polypeptide(L)' 'MKKSVYLFGFLALFTLSTAALFKMMIWPYENIILFTGFMLLNFGFLPTLFYKLYKQDVAKI' A
#
# COMPACT_ATOMS: atom_id res chain seq x y z
N MET A 1 -15.38 3.21 7.54
CA MET A 1 -14.31 2.21 7.36
C MET A 1 -14.00 1.85 5.90
N LYS A 2 -14.97 1.89 4.96
CA LYS A 2 -14.69 1.56 3.54
C LYS A 2 -13.67 2.52 2.88
N LYS A 3 -13.77 3.83 3.15
CA LYS A 3 -12.90 4.87 2.53
C LYS A 3 -11.41 4.74 2.89
N SER A 4 -11.09 4.33 4.13
CA SER A 4 -9.69 4.24 4.59
C SER A 4 -8.89 3.19 3.82
N VAL A 5 -9.49 2.03 3.52
CA VAL A 5 -8.81 0.96 2.75
C VAL A 5 -8.50 1.43 1.32
N TYR A 6 -9.42 2.16 0.68
CA TYR A 6 -9.17 2.72 -0.65
C TYR A 6 -8.11 3.83 -0.60
N LEU A 7 -8.08 4.65 0.45
CA LEU A 7 -7.06 5.69 0.61
C LEU A 7 -5.66 5.08 0.81
N PHE A 8 -5.53 4.08 1.68
CA PHE A 8 -4.27 3.37 1.90
C PHE A 8 -3.82 2.58 0.67
N GLY A 9 -4.75 1.93 -0.04
CA GLY A 9 -4.45 1.25 -1.29
C GLY A 9 -4.00 2.22 -2.40
N PHE A 10 -4.67 3.36 -2.52
CA PHE A 10 -4.30 4.41 -3.46
C PHE A 10 -2.91 4.98 -3.15
N LEU A 11 -2.64 5.33 -1.88
CA LEU A 11 -1.33 5.82 -1.47
C LEU A 11 -0.23 4.79 -1.74
N ALA A 12 -0.46 3.52 -1.42
CA ALA A 12 0.53 2.47 -1.64
C ALA A 12 0.82 2.25 -3.13
N LEU A 13 -0.21 2.20 -3.98
CA LEU A 13 -0.05 2.08 -5.44
C LEU A 13 0.60 3.31 -6.06
N PHE A 14 0.25 4.51 -5.58
CA PHE A 14 0.84 5.76 -6.02
C PHE A 14 2.34 5.77 -5.71
N THR A 15 2.74 5.48 -4.47
CA THR A 15 4.15 5.42 -4.07
C THR A 15 4.92 4.36 -4.85
N LEU A 16 4.34 3.18 -5.11
CA LEU A 16 4.97 2.16 -5.94
C LEU A 16 5.13 2.58 -7.41
N SER A 17 4.11 3.22 -7.97
CA SER A 17 4.16 3.72 -9.35
C SER A 17 5.22 4.81 -9.50
N THR A 18 5.32 5.72 -8.52
CA THR A 18 6.39 6.73 -8.47
C THR A 18 7.76 6.08 -8.32
N ALA A 19 7.91 5.07 -7.45
CA ALA A 19 9.18 4.34 -7.32
C ALA A 19 9.59 3.64 -8.63
N ALA A 20 8.64 3.05 -9.35
CA ALA A 20 8.89 2.41 -10.65
C ALA A 20 9.32 3.42 -11.72
N LEU A 21 8.73 4.62 -11.74
CA LEU A 21 9.16 5.71 -12.62
C LEU A 21 10.58 6.16 -12.30
N PHE A 22 10.93 6.30 -11.02
CA PHE A 22 12.28 6.69 -10.59
C PHE A 22 13.32 5.64 -10.98
N LYS A 23 12.95 4.36 -10.90
CA LYS A 23 13.77 3.24 -11.39
C LYS A 23 13.99 3.31 -12.90
N MET A 24 13.00 3.74 -13.68
CA MET A 24 13.16 3.93 -15.13
C MET A 24 14.03 5.14 -15.46
N MET A 25 13.97 6.20 -14.65
CA MET A 25 14.79 7.41 -14.84
C MET A 25 16.23 7.25 -14.31
N ILE A 26 16.59 6.09 -13.73
CA ILE A 26 17.92 5.79 -13.15
C ILE A 26 18.29 6.84 -12.08
N TRP A 27 17.29 7.26 -11.30
CA TRP A 27 17.53 8.25 -10.25
C TRP A 27 18.22 7.60 -9.06
N PRO A 28 19.26 8.25 -8.48
CA PRO A 28 19.79 7.78 -7.21
C PRO A 28 18.66 7.72 -6.19
N TYR A 29 18.72 6.76 -5.27
CA TYR A 29 17.72 6.50 -4.23
C TYR A 29 16.42 5.78 -4.67
N GLU A 30 16.29 5.32 -5.92
CA GLU A 30 15.15 4.52 -6.39
C GLU A 30 14.84 3.31 -5.48
N ASN A 31 15.87 2.61 -5.01
CA ASN A 31 15.72 1.42 -4.17
C ASN A 31 15.13 1.75 -2.79
N ILE A 32 15.44 2.93 -2.25
CA ILE A 32 14.91 3.38 -0.95
C ILE A 32 13.44 3.76 -1.08
N ILE A 33 13.07 4.42 -2.18
CA ILE A 33 11.66 4.78 -2.46
C ILE A 33 10.85 3.50 -2.70
N LEU A 34 11.40 2.54 -3.46
CA LEU A 34 10.76 1.25 -3.70
C LEU A 34 10.57 0.47 -2.39
N PHE A 35 11.60 0.39 -1.55
CA PHE A 35 11.53 -0.27 -0.25
C PHE A 35 10.48 0.38 0.66
N THR A 36 10.44 1.71 0.69
CA THR A 36 9.44 2.47 1.45
C THR A 36 8.02 2.19 0.94
N GLY A 37 7.81 2.13 -0.38
CA GLY A 37 6.53 1.76 -0.98
C GLY A 37 6.07 0.34 -0.59
N PHE A 38 6.99 -0.62 -0.61
CA PHE A 38 6.72 -1.99 -0.15
C PHE A 38 6.41 -2.08 1.35
N MET A 39 7.08 -1.27 2.16
CA MET A 39 6.85 -1.17 3.59
C MET A 39 5.45 -0.59 3.86
N LEU A 40 5.05 0.43 3.10
CA LEU A 40 3.71 1.05 3.20
C LEU A 40 2.61 0.08 2.75
N LEU A 41 2.86 -0.75 1.74
CA LEU A 41 1.96 -1.84 1.33
C LEU A 41 1.77 -2.87 2.45
N ASN A 42 2.88 -3.34 3.05
CA ASN A 42 2.85 -4.38 4.07
C ASN A 42 2.29 -3.90 5.41
N PHE A 43 2.70 -2.71 5.88
CA PHE A 43 2.32 -2.21 7.20
C PHE A 43 1.13 -1.25 7.19
N GLY A 44 0.78 -0.67 6.05
CA GLY A 44 -0.39 0.20 5.92
C GLY A 44 -1.59 -0.53 5.34
N PHE A 45 -1.45 -1.02 4.11
CA PHE A 45 -2.56 -1.61 3.36
C PHE A 45 -2.95 -3.01 3.85
N LEU A 46 -1.97 -3.89 4.07
CA LEU A 46 -2.22 -5.28 4.51
C LEU A 46 -3.03 -5.36 5.83
N PRO A 47 -2.65 -4.68 6.94
CA PRO A 47 -3.41 -4.77 8.19
C PRO A 47 -4.78 -4.13 8.08
N THR A 48 -4.94 -3.05 7.31
CA THR A 48 -6.28 -2.46 7.07
C THR A 48 -7.16 -3.35 6.21
N LEU A 49 -6.58 -4.12 5.28
CA LEU A 49 -7.27 -5.13 4.49
C LEU A 49 -7.71 -6.30 5.39
N PHE A 50 -6.79 -6.90 6.16
CA PHE A 50 -7.10 -8.00 7.06
C PHE A 50 -8.14 -7.63 8.11
N TYR A 51 -8.04 -6.44 8.70
CA TYR A 51 -9.06 -5.94 9.63
C TYR A 51 -10.44 -5.84 8.97
N LYS A 52 -10.51 -5.43 7.70
CA LYS A 52 -11.76 -5.38 6.95
C LYS A 52 -12.31 -6.77 6.63
N LEU A 53 -11.46 -7.71 6.18
CA LEU A 53 -11.88 -9.09 5.91
C LEU A 53 -12.40 -9.76 7.19
N TYR A 54 -11.66 -9.67 8.29
CA TYR A 54 -12.07 -10.22 9.58
C TYR A 54 -13.43 -9.67 10.03
N LYS A 55 -13.63 -8.35 9.91
CA LYS A 55 -14.90 -7.72 10.28
C LYS A 55 -16.04 -8.09 9.32
N GLN A 56 -15.76 -8.37 8.06
CA GLN A 56 -16.75 -8.88 7.11
C GLN A 56 -17.15 -10.32 7.41
N ASP A 57 -16.22 -11.18 7.79
CA ASP A 57 -16.52 -12.56 8.18
C ASP A 57 -17.29 -12.64 9.50
N VAL A 58 -16.89 -11.87 10.51
CA VAL A 58 -17.61 -11.79 11.80
C VAL A 58 -19.03 -11.24 11.62
N ALA A 59 -19.25 -10.30 10.71
CA ALA A 59 -20.59 -9.76 10.42
C ALA A 59 -21.47 -10.68 9.57
N LYS A 60 -20.93 -11.82 9.10
CA LYS A 60 -21.64 -12.80 8.28
C LYS A 60 -22.18 -13.99 9.10
N ILE A 61 -21.82 -14.08 10.38
CA ILE A 61 -22.32 -15.05 11.38
C ILE A 61 -23.48 -14.41 12.13
#